data_AF-I1VGW5-F1
#
_entry.id   AF-I1VGW5-F1
#
_cell.length_a   1.000
_cell.length_b   1.000
_cell.length_c   1.000
_cell.angle_alpha   90.00
_cell.angle_beta   90.00
_cell.angle_gamma   90.00
#
_symmetry.space_group_name_H-M   'P 1'
#
loop_
_entity.id
_entity.type
_entity.pdbx_description
1 polymer ?
#
loop_
_entity_poly.entity_id
_entity_poly.type
_entity_poly.pdbx_seq_one_letter_code
_entity_poly.pdbx_strand_id
1 'polypeptide(L)'
;DVTGGWYDAGDYNKYVVNSGISTAALLSAYEDFPSYFDTLKTNIPESTDKLPDILNEAIYNLRWMLTMQDPTDGGVYHKCTNAVFDKMIMPDKATSKRYVVQKSTAATLDLAAVAAQASRIFKKFNKQLPGLSDSCLKAAEYAWQWALQHPSILYDQNEMNKHFEPKITTGAYGDKDVSDEWFWAACELYAVTHNENYWATIDSLNLHKVSVPAWNNVYTLGIYTLLKIHPQKHLTDIEGMANLIIMLADELSKKKDSTAFNTVMGGSVKDFVWGSNAVAMNESIVLINAYLITKNKKYIDAALTNLEYVLGRNATGYCFVTGLGSNSTMHPHHRPSVADGIDEPVPGLLAGGPNPGRQDGCTYNFTEPETAYSDTDCSYASNEIAINWNAPLVWMA
;
A
#
# COMPACT_ATOMS: atom_id res chain seq x y z
N ASP A 1 11.28 -9.35 19.43
CA ASP A 1 12.21 -8.97 18.36
C ASP A 1 11.38 -8.60 17.14
N VAL A 2 11.71 -7.51 16.45
CA VAL A 2 10.94 -6.94 15.31
C VAL A 2 11.84 -6.60 14.12
N THR A 3 12.91 -7.39 13.93
CA THR A 3 13.83 -7.30 12.78
C THR A 3 13.18 -7.73 11.46
N GLY A 4 13.79 -7.37 10.33
CA GLY A 4 13.28 -7.66 8.98
C GLY A 4 12.27 -6.63 8.48
N GLY A 5 11.56 -6.95 7.41
CA GLY A 5 10.57 -6.08 6.79
C GLY A 5 11.17 -4.87 6.08
N TRP A 6 10.31 -4.10 5.41
CA TRP A 6 10.74 -2.96 4.61
C TRP A 6 10.86 -1.69 5.45
N TYR A 7 11.84 -0.86 5.10
CA TYR A 7 11.75 0.55 5.40
C TYR A 7 10.60 1.15 4.58
N ASP A 8 9.81 2.00 5.22
CA ASP A 8 8.56 2.50 4.64
C ASP A 8 8.78 3.39 3.44
N ALA A 9 9.77 4.27 3.56
CA ALA A 9 9.93 5.41 2.69
C ALA A 9 11.40 5.83 2.62
N GLY A 10 11.65 7.14 2.52
CA GLY A 10 12.98 7.70 2.60
C GLY A 10 13.65 7.50 3.96
N ASP A 11 12.89 7.18 5.00
CA ASP A 11 13.33 6.90 6.36
C ASP A 11 13.52 5.41 6.66
N TYR A 12 13.99 5.08 7.87
CA TYR A 12 14.23 3.69 8.27
C TYR A 12 13.12 3.11 9.14
N ASN A 13 12.02 3.84 9.31
CA ASN A 13 10.91 3.42 10.16
C ASN A 13 9.98 2.47 9.40
N LYS A 14 9.17 1.72 10.14
CA LYS A 14 8.31 0.67 9.58
C LYS A 14 6.93 0.78 10.20
N TYR A 15 5.89 0.82 9.36
CA TYR A 15 4.52 1.13 9.78
C TYR A 15 3.60 -0.01 9.31
N VAL A 16 2.85 -0.59 10.24
CA VAL A 16 2.02 -1.77 9.93
C VAL A 16 0.88 -1.39 9.00
N VAL A 17 0.27 -0.21 9.19
CA VAL A 17 -0.83 0.27 8.32
C VAL A 17 -0.38 0.38 6.87
N ASN A 18 0.72 1.11 6.64
CA ASN A 18 1.24 1.27 5.27
C ASN A 18 1.77 -0.05 4.67
N SER A 19 2.35 -0.91 5.51
CA SER A 19 2.73 -2.27 5.12
C SER A 19 1.53 -3.16 4.78
N GLY A 20 0.36 -2.92 5.38
CA GLY A 20 -0.89 -3.62 5.13
C GLY A 20 -1.26 -3.54 3.67
N ILE A 21 -1.60 -2.34 3.20
CA ILE A 21 -1.97 -2.10 1.80
C ILE A 21 -0.85 -2.49 0.82
N SER A 22 0.41 -2.23 1.16
CA SER A 22 1.55 -2.53 0.27
C SER A 22 1.73 -4.04 0.06
N THR A 23 1.71 -4.80 1.15
CA THR A 23 1.85 -6.26 1.08
C THR A 23 0.65 -6.89 0.38
N ALA A 24 -0.56 -6.39 0.68
CA ALA A 24 -1.79 -6.82 0.02
C ALA A 24 -1.76 -6.59 -1.50
N ALA A 25 -1.23 -5.45 -1.97
CA ALA A 25 -1.13 -5.17 -3.39
C ALA A 25 -0.20 -6.15 -4.11
N LEU A 26 0.96 -6.50 -3.54
CA LEU A 26 1.85 -7.52 -4.14
C LEU A 26 1.22 -8.91 -4.16
N LEU A 27 0.53 -9.30 -3.09
CA LEU A 27 -0.21 -10.56 -3.01
C LEU A 27 -1.37 -10.59 -4.03
N SER A 28 -2.06 -9.48 -4.21
CA SER A 28 -3.16 -9.35 -5.17
C SER A 28 -2.67 -9.39 -6.62
N ALA A 29 -1.56 -8.73 -6.93
CA ALA A 29 -0.91 -8.81 -8.24
C ALA A 29 -0.58 -10.26 -8.60
N TYR A 30 -0.06 -11.03 -7.63
CA TYR A 30 0.21 -12.45 -7.82
C TYR A 30 -1.07 -13.29 -8.00
N GLU A 31 -2.13 -13.04 -7.23
CA GLU A 31 -3.41 -13.75 -7.39
C GLU A 31 -4.05 -13.50 -8.76
N ASP A 32 -3.94 -12.28 -9.27
CA ASP A 32 -4.58 -11.85 -10.51
C ASP A 32 -3.78 -12.26 -11.76
N PHE A 33 -2.45 -12.24 -11.66
CA PHE A 33 -1.54 -12.50 -12.77
C PHE A 33 -0.48 -13.58 -12.47
N PRO A 34 -0.85 -14.76 -11.93
CA PRO A 34 0.12 -15.76 -11.48
C PRO A 34 1.03 -16.26 -12.60
N SER A 35 0.50 -16.42 -13.82
CA SER A 35 1.28 -16.91 -14.97
C SER A 35 2.48 -16.03 -15.31
N TYR A 36 2.37 -14.70 -15.12
CA TYR A 36 3.49 -13.79 -15.32
C TYR A 36 4.51 -13.93 -14.18
N PHE A 37 4.03 -13.78 -12.95
CA PHE A 37 4.89 -13.77 -11.77
C PHE A 37 5.55 -15.12 -11.44
N ASP A 38 4.94 -16.25 -11.82
CA ASP A 38 5.55 -17.58 -11.69
C ASP A 38 6.85 -17.72 -12.52
N THR A 39 7.04 -16.87 -13.53
CA THR A 39 8.22 -16.87 -14.41
C THR A 39 9.14 -15.66 -14.25
N LEU A 40 8.65 -14.60 -13.61
CA LEU A 40 9.43 -13.39 -13.39
C LEU A 40 10.58 -13.66 -12.41
N LYS A 41 11.79 -13.24 -12.80
CA LYS A 41 12.99 -13.29 -11.95
C LYS A 41 13.56 -11.90 -11.80
N THR A 42 13.65 -11.43 -10.55
CA THR A 42 14.06 -10.06 -10.19
C THR A 42 15.46 -10.00 -9.57
N ASN A 43 16.17 -11.13 -9.52
CA ASN A 43 17.55 -11.23 -9.01
C ASN A 43 17.68 -10.85 -7.52
N ILE A 44 16.72 -11.27 -6.71
CA ILE A 44 16.78 -11.22 -5.25
C ILE A 44 17.50 -12.46 -4.70
N PRO A 45 17.97 -12.47 -3.43
CA PRO A 45 18.68 -13.62 -2.85
C PRO A 45 17.93 -14.95 -3.00
N GLU A 46 16.60 -14.91 -2.93
CA GLU A 46 15.70 -16.05 -3.02
C GLU A 46 15.38 -16.47 -4.47
N SER A 47 15.83 -15.75 -5.52
CA SER A 47 15.48 -16.05 -6.93
C SER A 47 15.83 -17.46 -7.39
N THR A 48 16.72 -18.15 -6.67
CA THR A 48 17.14 -19.53 -6.95
C THR A 48 16.24 -20.60 -6.31
N ASP A 49 15.28 -20.20 -5.47
CA ASP A 49 14.32 -21.10 -4.86
C ASP A 49 13.15 -21.44 -5.80
N LYS A 50 12.14 -22.13 -5.26
CA LYS A 50 10.97 -22.61 -6.01
C LYS A 50 9.73 -21.75 -5.78
N LEU A 51 9.90 -20.53 -5.30
CA LEU A 51 8.83 -19.55 -5.10
C LEU A 51 8.95 -18.44 -6.17
N PRO A 52 7.82 -17.87 -6.60
CA PRO A 52 7.80 -16.63 -7.37
C PRO A 52 8.49 -15.51 -6.58
N ASP A 53 9.35 -14.73 -7.24
CA ASP A 53 10.15 -13.71 -6.56
C ASP A 53 9.28 -12.64 -5.88
N ILE A 54 8.13 -12.28 -6.47
CA ILE A 54 7.15 -11.37 -5.83
C ILE A 54 6.62 -11.91 -4.49
N LEU A 55 6.47 -13.22 -4.37
CA LEU A 55 6.03 -13.85 -3.13
C LEU A 55 7.15 -13.91 -2.10
N ASN A 56 8.40 -14.16 -2.53
CA ASN A 56 9.56 -14.05 -1.65
C ASN A 56 9.66 -12.65 -1.04
N GLU A 57 9.51 -11.62 -1.86
CA GLU A 57 9.52 -10.23 -1.40
C GLU A 57 8.36 -9.96 -0.43
N ALA A 58 7.12 -10.33 -0.78
CA ALA A 58 5.97 -10.17 0.11
C ALA A 58 6.12 -10.92 1.46
N ILE A 59 6.74 -12.11 1.46
CA ILE A 59 7.02 -12.88 2.68
C ILE A 59 7.98 -12.13 3.60
N TYR A 60 8.97 -11.41 3.05
CA TYR A 60 9.94 -10.66 3.86
C TYR A 60 9.24 -9.62 4.74
N ASN A 61 8.26 -8.89 4.20
CA ASN A 61 7.46 -7.94 4.98
C ASN A 61 6.39 -8.59 5.83
N LEU A 62 5.67 -9.59 5.31
CA LEU A 62 4.68 -10.34 6.08
C LEU A 62 5.27 -10.92 7.37
N ARG A 63 6.48 -11.50 7.31
CA ARG A 63 7.16 -12.02 8.51
C ARG A 63 7.43 -10.93 9.53
N TRP A 64 7.81 -9.73 9.10
CA TRP A 64 7.95 -8.60 10.01
C TRP A 64 6.60 -8.18 10.60
N MET A 65 5.54 -8.06 9.78
CA MET A 65 4.20 -7.73 10.28
C MET A 65 3.72 -8.74 11.33
N LEU A 66 3.97 -10.04 11.14
CA LEU A 66 3.68 -11.08 12.13
C LEU A 66 4.44 -10.87 13.45
N THR A 67 5.67 -10.34 13.42
CA THR A 67 6.41 -10.01 14.65
C THR A 67 5.86 -8.80 15.40
N MET A 68 5.03 -7.98 14.73
CA MET A 68 4.35 -6.82 15.33
C MET A 68 3.06 -7.21 16.06
N GLN A 69 2.58 -8.45 15.91
CA GLN A 69 1.49 -8.98 16.72
C GLN A 69 2.00 -9.36 18.12
N ASP A 70 1.31 -8.88 19.15
CA ASP A 70 1.60 -9.29 20.51
C ASP A 70 1.12 -10.74 20.74
N PRO A 71 2.02 -11.66 21.12
CA PRO A 71 1.68 -13.06 21.26
C PRO A 71 0.76 -13.37 22.46
N THR A 72 0.51 -12.39 23.35
CA THR A 72 -0.27 -12.58 24.57
C THR A 72 -1.75 -12.21 24.42
N ASP A 73 -2.09 -11.30 23.49
CA ASP A 73 -3.46 -10.85 23.28
C ASP A 73 -3.90 -10.77 21.81
N GLY A 74 -2.98 -10.84 20.84
CA GLY A 74 -3.28 -10.80 19.41
C GLY A 74 -3.34 -9.41 18.80
N GLY A 75 -3.24 -8.34 19.60
CA GLY A 75 -3.25 -6.97 19.10
C GLY A 75 -1.92 -6.58 18.48
N VAL A 76 -1.95 -5.69 17.49
CA VAL A 76 -0.78 -5.36 16.67
C VAL A 76 -0.31 -3.95 16.93
N TYR A 77 0.99 -3.82 17.18
CA TYR A 77 1.65 -2.53 17.38
C TYR A 77 1.65 -1.71 16.09
N HIS A 78 1.34 -0.42 16.18
CA HIS A 78 1.10 0.43 15.03
C HIS A 78 2.35 0.61 14.15
N LYS A 79 3.52 0.76 14.78
CA LYS A 79 4.80 0.99 14.07
C LYS A 79 6.02 0.62 14.90
N CYS A 80 7.14 0.39 14.22
CA CYS A 80 8.47 0.27 14.80
C CYS A 80 9.37 1.40 14.28
N THR A 81 9.69 2.36 15.14
CA THR A 81 10.25 3.66 14.76
C THR A 81 11.28 4.19 15.75
N ASN A 82 12.14 5.08 15.30
CA ASN A 82 12.88 5.98 16.18
C ASN A 82 11.93 7.02 16.80
N ALA A 83 12.40 7.71 17.85
CA ALA A 83 11.67 8.84 18.42
C ALA A 83 11.61 10.04 17.45
N VAL A 84 12.72 10.32 16.78
CA VAL A 84 12.83 11.34 15.74
C VAL A 84 13.46 10.72 14.50
N PHE A 85 13.19 11.28 13.33
CA PHE A 85 13.80 10.83 12.08
C PHE A 85 15.34 10.84 12.17
N ASP A 86 15.98 9.79 11.64
CA ASP A 86 17.43 9.80 11.45
C ASP A 86 17.82 10.85 10.40
N LYS A 87 19.09 11.26 10.46
CA LYS A 87 19.73 12.10 9.44
C LYS A 87 19.81 11.36 8.09
N MET A 88 20.25 12.07 7.05
CA MET A 88 20.67 11.46 5.78
C MET A 88 22.01 10.74 5.96
N ILE A 89 21.95 9.53 6.52
CA ILE A 89 23.10 8.65 6.80
C ILE A 89 22.71 7.22 6.43
N MET A 90 23.70 6.37 6.11
CA MET A 90 23.48 4.96 5.80
C MET A 90 22.80 4.18 6.95
N PRO A 91 22.04 3.11 6.64
CA PRO A 91 21.23 2.40 7.64
C PRO A 91 22.08 1.71 8.72
N ASP A 92 23.31 1.30 8.41
CA ASP A 92 24.24 0.71 9.39
C ASP A 92 24.77 1.75 10.40
N LYS A 93 24.65 3.04 10.08
CA LYS A 93 25.01 4.17 10.97
C LYS A 93 23.82 4.71 11.75
N ALA A 94 22.60 4.38 11.34
CA ALA A 94 21.36 4.74 12.03
C ALA A 94 21.15 3.86 13.28
N THR A 95 22.00 4.05 14.30
CA THR A 95 22.03 3.21 15.51
C THR A 95 21.14 3.74 16.64
N SER A 96 20.26 4.70 16.35
CA SER A 96 19.31 5.28 17.30
C SER A 96 18.39 4.21 17.89
N LYS A 97 17.99 4.37 19.16
CA LYS A 97 17.04 3.45 19.79
C LYS A 97 15.69 3.48 19.07
N ARG A 98 15.20 2.28 18.73
CA ARG A 98 13.87 2.06 18.13
C ARG A 98 12.84 1.68 19.20
N TYR A 99 11.59 2.03 18.92
CA TYR A 99 10.43 1.84 19.77
C TYR A 99 9.35 1.14 18.96
N VAL A 100 8.72 0.16 19.60
CA VAL A 100 7.46 -0.40 19.14
C VAL A 100 6.37 0.44 19.79
N VAL A 101 5.53 1.07 18.96
CA VAL A 101 4.57 2.09 19.39
C VAL A 101 3.17 1.48 19.44
N GLN A 102 2.40 1.87 20.46
CA GLN A 102 1.00 1.55 20.78
C GLN A 102 0.25 0.63 19.79
N LYS A 103 -0.46 -0.38 20.31
CA LYS A 103 -1.39 -1.16 19.49
C LYS A 103 -2.55 -0.32 18.98
N SER A 104 -2.97 -0.54 17.73
CA SER A 104 -4.14 0.14 17.16
C SER A 104 -5.05 -0.84 16.45
N THR A 105 -6.34 -0.49 16.36
CA THR A 105 -7.33 -1.33 15.66
C THR A 105 -7.02 -1.43 14.17
N ALA A 106 -6.65 -0.31 13.50
CA ALA A 106 -6.24 -0.32 12.09
C ALA A 106 -5.09 -1.30 11.82
N ALA A 107 -3.96 -1.16 12.52
CA ALA A 107 -2.80 -2.06 12.36
C ALA A 107 -3.14 -3.54 12.65
N THR A 108 -4.07 -3.78 13.57
CA THR A 108 -4.52 -5.14 13.90
C THR A 108 -5.36 -5.73 12.79
N LEU A 109 -6.30 -4.97 12.24
CA LEU A 109 -7.17 -5.42 11.16
C LEU A 109 -6.43 -5.53 9.83
N ASP A 110 -5.44 -4.66 9.56
CA ASP A 110 -4.57 -4.77 8.39
C ASP A 110 -3.73 -6.05 8.42
N LEU A 111 -3.15 -6.39 9.59
CA LEU A 111 -2.50 -7.69 9.73
C LEU A 111 -3.50 -8.83 9.52
N ALA A 112 -4.72 -8.72 10.05
CA ALA A 112 -5.74 -9.76 9.87
C ALA A 112 -6.06 -9.99 8.39
N ALA A 113 -6.27 -8.91 7.63
CA ALA A 113 -6.56 -8.97 6.22
C ALA A 113 -5.39 -9.57 5.41
N VAL A 114 -4.17 -9.04 5.59
CA VAL A 114 -2.97 -9.50 4.88
C VAL A 114 -2.63 -10.95 5.24
N ALA A 115 -2.70 -11.32 6.51
CA ALA A 115 -2.40 -12.69 6.93
C ALA A 115 -3.46 -13.69 6.45
N ALA A 116 -4.74 -13.31 6.38
CA ALA A 116 -5.77 -14.14 5.77
C ALA A 116 -5.56 -14.34 4.26
N GLN A 117 -5.27 -13.26 3.52
CA GLN A 117 -4.90 -13.33 2.09
C GLN A 117 -3.66 -14.22 1.88
N ALA A 118 -2.61 -13.99 2.68
CA ALA A 118 -1.38 -14.77 2.65
C ALA A 118 -1.64 -16.26 2.93
N SER A 119 -2.50 -16.58 3.91
CA SER A 119 -2.86 -17.97 4.21
C SER A 119 -3.47 -18.67 2.99
N ARG A 120 -4.40 -18.01 2.31
CA ARG A 120 -5.04 -18.51 1.08
C ARG A 120 -4.02 -18.77 -0.03
N ILE A 121 -3.11 -17.83 -0.27
CA ILE A 121 -2.06 -17.97 -1.29
C ILE A 121 -1.05 -19.05 -0.93
N PHE A 122 -0.49 -19.02 0.28
CA PHE A 122 0.62 -19.89 0.67
C PHE A 122 0.24 -21.34 0.92
N LYS A 123 -1.06 -21.66 1.01
CA LYS A 123 -1.56 -23.05 1.06
C LYS A 123 -1.04 -23.90 -0.11
N LYS A 124 -0.86 -23.31 -1.30
CA LYS A 124 -0.32 -24.02 -2.48
C LYS A 124 1.19 -24.26 -2.42
N PHE A 125 1.88 -23.61 -1.48
CA PHE A 125 3.33 -23.66 -1.30
C PHE A 125 3.75 -24.38 -0.02
N ASN A 126 2.90 -25.21 0.58
CA ASN A 126 3.19 -25.92 1.83
C ASN A 126 4.47 -26.80 1.80
N LYS A 127 4.95 -27.20 0.60
CA LYS A 127 6.22 -27.92 0.48
C LYS A 127 7.43 -26.99 0.68
N GLN A 128 7.34 -25.76 0.18
CA GLN A 128 8.38 -24.73 0.27
C GLN A 128 8.32 -23.99 1.60
N LEU A 129 7.10 -23.76 2.11
CA LEU A 129 6.80 -22.93 3.28
C LEU A 129 5.93 -23.70 4.28
N PRO A 130 6.42 -24.81 4.86
CA PRO A 130 5.63 -25.66 5.73
C PRO A 130 5.14 -24.88 6.96
N GLY A 131 3.82 -24.91 7.19
CA GLY A 131 3.16 -24.27 8.32
C GLY A 131 2.96 -22.76 8.20
N LEU A 132 3.44 -22.10 7.14
CA LEU A 132 3.24 -20.65 6.98
C LEU A 132 1.76 -20.31 6.79
N SER A 133 1.06 -21.04 5.91
CA SER A 133 -0.38 -20.83 5.66
C SER A 133 -1.22 -20.93 6.95
N ASP A 134 -0.97 -21.96 7.77
CA ASP A 134 -1.66 -22.16 9.05
C ASP A 134 -1.30 -21.07 10.07
N SER A 135 -0.03 -20.66 10.13
CA SER A 135 0.44 -19.59 11.03
C SER A 135 -0.19 -18.24 10.69
N CYS A 136 -0.31 -17.94 9.40
CA CYS A 136 -0.96 -16.73 8.92
C CYS A 136 -2.46 -16.72 9.26
N LEU A 137 -3.17 -17.83 9.04
CA LEU A 137 -4.59 -17.91 9.41
C LEU A 137 -4.79 -17.72 10.91
N LYS A 138 -3.97 -18.39 11.73
CA LYS A 138 -4.03 -18.24 13.19
C LYS A 138 -3.75 -16.81 13.63
N ALA A 139 -2.77 -16.15 13.04
CA ALA A 139 -2.46 -14.75 13.34
C ALA A 139 -3.64 -13.84 12.96
N ALA A 140 -4.27 -14.08 11.81
CA ALA A 140 -5.42 -13.32 11.34
C ALA A 140 -6.63 -13.46 12.27
N GLU A 141 -6.98 -14.68 12.66
CA GLU A 141 -8.07 -14.94 13.60
C GLU A 141 -7.78 -14.33 14.97
N TYR A 142 -6.53 -14.39 15.45
CA TYR A 142 -6.18 -13.82 16.75
C TYR A 142 -6.26 -12.28 16.76
N ALA A 143 -5.80 -11.65 15.67
CA ALA A 143 -5.95 -10.21 15.46
C ALA A 143 -7.44 -9.81 15.43
N TRP A 144 -8.28 -10.56 14.71
CA TRP A 144 -9.72 -10.34 14.70
C TRP A 144 -10.34 -10.44 16.09
N GLN A 145 -9.98 -11.44 16.88
CA GLN A 145 -10.48 -11.59 18.27
C GLN A 145 -10.05 -10.42 19.17
N TRP A 146 -8.83 -9.90 18.99
CA TRP A 146 -8.39 -8.71 19.71
C TRP A 146 -9.20 -7.48 19.31
N ALA A 147 -9.43 -7.28 18.00
CA ALA A 147 -10.20 -6.16 17.47
C ALA A 147 -11.65 -6.17 17.97
N LEU A 148 -12.28 -7.35 18.11
CA LEU A 148 -13.64 -7.47 18.67
C LEU A 148 -13.73 -6.90 20.10
N GLN A 149 -12.66 -7.01 20.88
CA GLN A 149 -12.57 -6.47 22.25
C GLN A 149 -12.12 -5.00 22.28
N HIS A 150 -11.48 -4.54 21.20
CA HIS A 150 -10.89 -3.22 21.06
C HIS A 150 -11.30 -2.58 19.72
N PRO A 151 -12.60 -2.27 19.53
CA PRO A 151 -13.13 -2.01 18.19
C PRO A 151 -12.73 -0.66 17.58
N SER A 152 -12.16 0.24 18.38
CA SER A 152 -11.86 1.63 17.96
C SER A 152 -10.70 2.24 18.74
N ILE A 153 -9.62 1.49 18.97
CA ILE A 153 -8.35 2.04 19.47
C ILE A 153 -7.63 2.71 18.30
N LEU A 154 -7.99 3.97 18.07
CA LEU A 154 -7.42 4.82 17.02
C LEU A 154 -6.03 5.31 17.44
N TYR A 155 -5.11 5.40 16.48
CA TYR A 155 -3.78 5.94 16.73
C TYR A 155 -3.77 7.45 16.51
N ASP A 156 -3.64 8.21 17.61
CA ASP A 156 -3.39 9.65 17.59
C ASP A 156 -2.01 9.94 18.21
N GLN A 157 -1.03 10.22 17.35
CA GLN A 157 0.34 10.51 17.77
C GLN A 157 0.43 11.74 18.69
N ASN A 158 -0.39 12.77 18.46
CA ASN A 158 -0.36 13.98 19.26
C ASN A 158 -0.93 13.74 20.65
N GLU A 159 -2.01 12.97 20.75
CA GLU A 159 -2.57 12.55 22.03
C GLU A 159 -1.58 11.65 22.79
N MET A 160 -1.01 10.64 22.12
CA MET A 160 0.01 9.77 22.71
C MET A 160 1.20 10.57 23.28
N ASN A 161 1.71 11.55 22.52
CA ASN A 161 2.84 12.39 22.93
C ASN A 161 2.54 13.34 24.11
N LYS A 162 1.29 13.44 24.58
CA LYS A 162 0.96 14.14 25.84
C LYS A 162 1.25 13.28 27.07
N HIS A 163 1.24 11.95 26.92
CA HIS A 163 1.31 11.00 28.03
C HIS A 163 2.61 10.19 28.08
N PHE A 164 3.37 10.15 26.99
CA PHE A 164 4.57 9.30 26.86
C PHE A 164 5.80 10.08 26.39
N GLU A 165 6.98 9.65 26.87
CA GLU A 165 8.29 10.13 26.44
C GLU A 165 9.21 8.94 26.05
N PRO A 166 10.15 9.12 25.09
CA PRO A 166 10.36 10.33 24.30
C PRO A 166 9.20 10.57 23.33
N LYS A 167 8.91 11.84 23.04
CA LYS A 167 7.97 12.18 21.96
C LYS A 167 8.38 11.53 20.65
N ILE A 168 7.41 10.91 19.98
CA ILE A 168 7.57 10.32 18.65
C ILE A 168 7.15 11.36 17.60
N THR A 169 8.04 11.74 16.68
CA THR A 169 7.80 12.75 15.63
C THR A 169 7.93 12.19 14.21
N THR A 170 8.02 10.86 14.09
CA THR A 170 8.04 10.15 12.80
C THR A 170 6.64 10.05 12.19
N GLY A 171 6.53 9.49 10.97
CA GLY A 171 5.27 9.37 10.22
C GLY A 171 4.13 8.81 11.08
N ALA A 172 2.96 9.45 11.05
CA ALA A 172 1.87 9.08 11.97
C ALA A 172 1.09 7.87 11.46
N TYR A 173 0.66 7.87 10.19
CA TYR A 173 -0.30 6.90 9.63
C TYR A 173 -1.54 6.70 10.53
N GLY A 174 -1.99 7.79 11.16
CA GLY A 174 -3.17 7.77 12.02
C GLY A 174 -4.46 7.82 11.19
N ASP A 175 -5.36 6.89 11.45
CA ASP A 175 -6.73 6.90 10.93
C ASP A 175 -7.73 7.23 12.04
N LYS A 176 -8.76 8.01 11.68
CA LYS A 176 -9.88 8.40 12.55
C LYS A 176 -11.11 7.52 12.36
N ASP A 177 -11.09 6.68 11.33
CA ASP A 177 -12.10 5.70 11.02
C ASP A 177 -11.42 4.34 10.91
N VAL A 178 -12.11 3.27 11.29
CA VAL A 178 -11.61 1.91 11.06
C VAL A 178 -12.65 0.99 10.43
N SER A 179 -13.75 1.58 9.96
CA SER A 179 -14.87 0.82 9.41
C SER A 179 -14.52 0.13 8.09
N ASP A 180 -13.56 0.67 7.35
CA ASP A 180 -12.98 0.09 6.15
C ASP A 180 -12.00 -1.05 6.43
N GLU A 181 -11.12 -0.95 7.43
CA GLU A 181 -10.26 -2.07 7.83
C GLU A 181 -11.08 -3.23 8.40
N TRP A 182 -12.15 -2.93 9.15
CA TRP A 182 -13.09 -3.95 9.62
C TRP A 182 -13.72 -4.70 8.45
N PHE A 183 -14.18 -3.96 7.43
CA PHE A 183 -14.75 -4.54 6.23
C PHE A 183 -13.73 -5.38 5.45
N TRP A 184 -12.53 -4.85 5.21
CA TRP A 184 -11.49 -5.54 4.47
C TRP A 184 -11.04 -6.83 5.16
N ALA A 185 -10.74 -6.77 6.47
CA ALA A 185 -10.36 -7.94 7.25
C ALA A 185 -11.45 -9.02 7.27
N ALA A 186 -12.73 -8.62 7.41
CA ALA A 186 -13.85 -9.54 7.36
C ALA A 186 -13.96 -10.26 6.01
N CYS A 187 -13.78 -9.54 4.90
CA CYS A 187 -13.79 -10.10 3.56
C CYS A 187 -12.67 -11.13 3.35
N GLU A 188 -11.44 -10.82 3.76
CA GLU A 188 -10.30 -11.73 3.64
C GLU A 188 -10.43 -12.97 4.53
N LEU A 189 -10.86 -12.80 5.78
CA LEU A 189 -11.09 -13.90 6.72
C LEU A 189 -12.22 -14.81 6.24
N TYR A 190 -13.31 -14.25 5.72
CA TYR A 190 -14.37 -15.03 5.09
C TYR A 190 -13.83 -15.79 3.88
N ALA A 191 -13.00 -15.16 3.04
CA ALA A 191 -12.47 -15.77 1.84
C ALA A 191 -11.59 -17.01 2.09
N VAL A 192 -10.95 -17.11 3.26
CA VAL A 192 -10.11 -18.27 3.61
C VAL A 192 -10.81 -19.29 4.51
N THR A 193 -11.78 -18.87 5.34
CA THR A 193 -12.44 -19.77 6.31
C THR A 193 -13.86 -20.19 5.93
N HIS A 194 -14.54 -19.40 5.09
CA HIS A 194 -15.98 -19.49 4.84
C HIS A 194 -16.85 -19.41 6.11
N ASN A 195 -16.32 -18.84 7.19
CA ASN A 195 -17.06 -18.68 8.43
C ASN A 195 -18.08 -17.54 8.30
N GLU A 196 -19.36 -17.89 8.48
CA GLU A 196 -20.45 -16.95 8.25
C GLU A 196 -20.53 -15.81 9.28
N ASN A 197 -19.78 -15.91 10.38
CA ASN A 197 -19.74 -14.87 11.41
C ASN A 197 -19.19 -13.53 10.92
N TYR A 198 -18.45 -13.51 9.80
CA TYR A 198 -17.91 -12.27 9.21
C TYR A 198 -18.97 -11.46 8.45
N TRP A 199 -20.10 -12.06 8.07
CA TRP A 199 -21.11 -11.37 7.25
C TRP A 199 -21.77 -10.19 7.95
N ALA A 200 -21.92 -10.21 9.27
CA ALA A 200 -22.44 -9.05 10.00
C ALA A 200 -21.57 -7.79 9.76
N THR A 201 -20.26 -7.95 9.60
CA THR A 201 -19.34 -6.86 9.26
C THR A 201 -19.33 -6.57 7.76
N ILE A 202 -19.41 -7.59 6.90
CA ILE A 202 -19.46 -7.39 5.45
C ILE A 202 -20.73 -6.66 5.03
N ASP A 203 -21.88 -7.00 5.62
CA ASP A 203 -23.19 -6.37 5.36
C ASP A 203 -23.28 -4.94 5.91
N SER A 204 -22.31 -4.49 6.71
CA SER A 204 -22.22 -3.10 7.16
C SER A 204 -21.49 -2.17 6.19
N LEU A 205 -21.16 -2.65 4.98
CA LEU A 205 -20.53 -1.87 3.92
C LEU A 205 -21.22 -0.51 3.74
N ASN A 206 -20.44 0.56 3.92
CA ASN A 206 -20.89 1.90 3.62
C ASN A 206 -20.46 2.30 2.19
N LEU A 207 -21.37 2.12 1.23
CA LEU A 207 -21.13 2.41 -0.19
C LEU A 207 -20.65 3.85 -0.44
N HIS A 208 -21.01 4.82 0.41
CA HIS A 208 -20.59 6.22 0.26
C HIS A 208 -19.12 6.47 0.59
N LYS A 209 -18.45 5.52 1.25
CA LYS A 209 -17.02 5.59 1.58
C LYS A 209 -16.14 4.83 0.60
N VAL A 210 -16.72 4.05 -0.32
CA VAL A 210 -15.96 3.33 -1.33
C VAL A 210 -15.35 4.33 -2.31
N SER A 211 -14.03 4.28 -2.47
CA SER A 211 -13.27 5.17 -3.34
C SER A 211 -12.08 4.45 -3.97
N VAL A 212 -11.24 5.17 -4.71
CA VAL A 212 -9.89 4.67 -5.04
C VAL A 212 -9.19 4.28 -3.73
N PRO A 213 -8.59 3.08 -3.62
CA PRO A 213 -7.92 2.63 -2.40
C PRO A 213 -6.77 3.57 -2.01
N ALA A 214 -6.61 3.78 -0.70
CA ALA A 214 -5.48 4.45 -0.10
C ALA A 214 -5.14 3.78 1.24
N TRP A 215 -4.00 4.11 1.83
CA TRP A 215 -3.57 3.53 3.11
C TRP A 215 -4.54 3.82 4.27
N ASN A 216 -5.40 4.83 4.15
CA ASN A 216 -6.42 5.25 5.13
C ASN A 216 -7.86 5.04 4.63
N ASN A 217 -8.02 4.30 3.54
CA ASN A 217 -9.33 3.87 3.07
C ASN A 217 -9.19 2.59 2.23
N VAL A 218 -9.41 1.45 2.89
CA VAL A 218 -9.19 0.12 2.31
C VAL A 218 -10.49 -0.64 1.96
N TYR A 219 -11.65 0.02 1.98
CA TYR A 219 -12.95 -0.59 1.65
C TYR A 219 -12.90 -1.38 0.34
N THR A 220 -12.35 -0.75 -0.69
CA THR A 220 -12.33 -1.27 -2.04
C THR A 220 -11.49 -2.55 -2.16
N LEU A 221 -10.48 -2.76 -1.29
CA LEU A 221 -9.70 -3.99 -1.25
C LEU A 221 -10.58 -5.20 -0.84
N GLY A 222 -11.44 -5.01 0.17
CA GLY A 222 -12.41 -6.05 0.56
C GLY A 222 -13.39 -6.40 -0.56
N ILE A 223 -13.84 -5.39 -1.32
CA ILE A 223 -14.70 -5.60 -2.49
C ILE A 223 -13.99 -6.45 -3.55
N TYR A 224 -12.73 -6.13 -3.88
CA TYR A 224 -11.95 -6.93 -4.84
C TYR A 224 -11.86 -8.39 -4.42
N THR A 225 -11.66 -8.65 -3.13
CA THR A 225 -11.61 -10.01 -2.60
C THR A 225 -12.93 -10.75 -2.75
N LEU A 226 -14.06 -10.13 -2.38
CA LEU A 226 -15.38 -10.75 -2.56
C LEU A 226 -15.70 -11.01 -4.05
N LEU A 227 -15.35 -10.07 -4.93
CA LEU A 227 -15.51 -10.22 -6.37
C LEU A 227 -14.65 -11.36 -6.92
N LYS A 228 -13.48 -11.62 -6.36
CA LYS A 228 -12.58 -12.71 -6.78
C LYS A 228 -13.11 -14.09 -6.37
N ILE A 229 -13.65 -14.23 -5.16
CA ILE A 229 -14.12 -15.52 -4.65
C ILE A 229 -15.57 -15.86 -5.01
N HIS A 230 -16.38 -14.88 -5.43
CA HIS A 230 -17.77 -15.03 -5.84
C HIS A 230 -18.62 -15.90 -4.89
N PRO A 231 -18.90 -15.44 -3.66
CA PRO A 231 -19.64 -16.23 -2.69
C PRO A 231 -21.06 -16.54 -3.18
N GLN A 232 -21.49 -17.80 -3.03
CA GLN A 232 -22.76 -18.32 -3.56
C GLN A 232 -23.97 -18.07 -2.63
N LYS A 233 -23.70 -17.64 -1.40
CA LYS A 233 -24.71 -17.46 -0.35
C LYS A 233 -24.51 -16.06 0.22
N HIS A 234 -25.63 -15.37 0.49
CA HIS A 234 -25.83 -14.16 1.30
C HIS A 234 -26.55 -13.01 0.59
N LEU A 235 -27.16 -12.16 1.43
CA LEU A 235 -27.97 -10.99 1.08
C LEU A 235 -27.13 -9.86 0.46
N THR A 236 -25.81 -9.99 0.51
CA THR A 236 -24.86 -8.99 0.04
C THR A 236 -24.88 -8.90 -1.48
N ASP A 237 -25.05 -7.67 -1.97
CA ASP A 237 -25.18 -7.37 -3.39
C ASP A 237 -23.81 -7.40 -4.09
N ILE A 238 -23.27 -8.61 -4.33
CA ILE A 238 -22.01 -8.82 -5.08
C ILE A 238 -22.10 -8.20 -6.48
N GLU A 239 -23.27 -8.26 -7.12
CA GLU A 239 -23.52 -7.61 -8.40
C GLU A 239 -23.46 -6.08 -8.27
N GLY A 240 -24.07 -5.52 -7.21
CA GLY A 240 -23.98 -4.10 -6.86
C GLY A 240 -22.56 -3.65 -6.56
N MET A 241 -21.76 -4.46 -5.88
CA MET A 241 -20.32 -4.20 -5.67
C MET A 241 -19.56 -4.19 -7.01
N ALA A 242 -19.83 -5.15 -7.90
CA ALA A 242 -19.22 -5.17 -9.23
C ALA A 242 -19.60 -3.91 -10.03
N ASN A 243 -20.88 -3.54 -10.01
CA ASN A 243 -21.40 -2.33 -10.64
C ASN A 243 -20.78 -1.06 -10.04
N LEU A 244 -20.52 -1.02 -8.73
CA LEU A 244 -19.84 0.09 -8.08
C LEU A 244 -18.41 0.28 -8.59
N ILE A 245 -17.64 -0.82 -8.72
CA ILE A 245 -16.29 -0.75 -9.30
C ILE A 245 -16.33 -0.29 -10.76
N ILE A 246 -17.29 -0.79 -11.55
CA ILE A 246 -17.49 -0.37 -12.94
C ILE A 246 -17.84 1.13 -13.02
N MET A 247 -18.73 1.62 -12.14
CA MET A 247 -19.11 3.04 -12.08
C MET A 247 -17.90 3.92 -11.74
N LEU A 248 -17.12 3.54 -10.72
CA LEU A 248 -15.90 4.28 -10.35
C LEU A 248 -14.90 4.31 -11.53
N ALA A 249 -14.69 3.18 -12.19
CA ALA A 249 -13.82 3.07 -13.36
C ALA A 249 -14.32 3.91 -14.56
N ASP A 250 -15.63 3.97 -14.78
CA ASP A 250 -16.23 4.82 -15.81
C ASP A 250 -16.08 6.31 -15.49
N GLU A 251 -16.20 6.71 -14.22
CA GLU A 251 -15.96 8.08 -13.78
C GLU A 251 -14.50 8.50 -13.96
N LEU A 252 -13.55 7.63 -13.61
CA LEU A 252 -12.12 7.84 -13.86
C LEU A 252 -11.84 7.98 -15.37
N SER A 253 -12.37 7.07 -16.18
CA SER A 253 -12.15 7.06 -17.63
C SER A 253 -12.72 8.31 -18.31
N LYS A 254 -13.85 8.87 -17.84
CA LYS A 254 -14.45 10.10 -18.41
C LYS A 254 -13.56 11.33 -18.28
N LYS A 255 -12.74 11.40 -17.23
CA LYS A 255 -11.88 12.56 -16.98
C LYS A 255 -10.68 12.61 -17.93
N LYS A 256 -10.24 11.45 -18.43
CA LYS A 256 -9.09 11.30 -19.32
C LYS A 256 -9.13 12.24 -20.53
N ASP A 257 -10.26 12.29 -21.25
CA ASP A 257 -10.40 13.11 -22.46
C ASP A 257 -10.41 14.63 -22.18
N SER A 258 -10.47 15.03 -20.91
CA SER A 258 -10.47 16.43 -20.48
C SER A 258 -9.12 16.97 -20.04
N THR A 259 -8.08 16.11 -19.94
CA THR A 259 -6.74 16.51 -19.50
C THR A 259 -5.82 16.79 -20.69
N ALA A 260 -4.88 17.74 -20.53
CA ALA A 260 -3.95 18.12 -21.60
C ALA A 260 -3.06 16.96 -22.06
N PHE A 261 -2.76 16.03 -21.16
CA PHE A 261 -1.95 14.85 -21.43
C PHE A 261 -2.79 13.63 -21.82
N ASN A 262 -4.13 13.70 -21.82
CA ASN A 262 -5.04 12.59 -22.09
C ASN A 262 -4.75 11.37 -21.19
N THR A 263 -4.55 11.66 -19.90
CA THR A 263 -4.30 10.73 -18.80
C THR A 263 -5.46 10.76 -17.80
N VAL A 264 -5.73 9.64 -17.13
CA VAL A 264 -6.75 9.58 -16.06
C VAL A 264 -6.31 10.47 -14.88
N MET A 265 -5.05 10.33 -14.48
CA MET A 265 -4.37 11.19 -13.52
C MET A 265 -4.41 12.64 -13.99
N GLY A 266 -4.69 13.56 -13.05
CA GLY A 266 -4.84 14.99 -13.33
C GLY A 266 -6.24 15.38 -13.83
N GLY A 267 -7.18 14.43 -13.84
CA GLY A 267 -8.60 14.70 -14.10
C GLY A 267 -9.26 15.61 -13.06
N SER A 268 -8.65 15.73 -11.88
CA SER A 268 -9.01 16.70 -10.84
C SER A 268 -7.77 17.30 -10.20
N VAL A 269 -7.87 18.57 -9.79
CA VAL A 269 -6.84 19.20 -8.95
C VAL A 269 -6.63 18.48 -7.61
N LYS A 270 -7.63 17.70 -7.17
CA LYS A 270 -7.59 16.91 -5.93
C LYS A 270 -6.73 15.66 -6.05
N ASP A 271 -6.36 15.25 -7.25
CA ASP A 271 -5.52 14.08 -7.47
C ASP A 271 -4.05 14.41 -7.10
N PHE A 272 -3.69 15.71 -7.10
CA PHE A 272 -2.38 16.20 -6.70
C PHE A 272 -2.29 16.40 -5.18
N VAL A 273 -1.84 15.35 -4.51
CA VAL A 273 -1.59 15.30 -3.06
C VAL A 273 -0.18 14.74 -2.80
N TRP A 274 0.21 14.63 -1.53
CA TRP A 274 1.42 13.89 -1.15
C TRP A 274 1.24 12.42 -1.54
N GLY A 275 2.06 11.94 -2.49
CA GLY A 275 1.92 10.61 -3.07
C GLY A 275 0.93 10.57 -4.24
N SER A 276 0.79 11.66 -5.00
CA SER A 276 -0.09 11.75 -6.18
C SER A 276 0.21 10.69 -7.25
N ASN A 277 1.47 10.27 -7.40
CA ASN A 277 1.80 9.15 -8.28
C ASN A 277 1.19 7.82 -7.80
N ALA A 278 1.04 7.62 -6.49
CA ALA A 278 0.32 6.47 -5.95
C ALA A 278 -1.19 6.59 -6.15
N VAL A 279 -1.75 7.80 -6.18
CA VAL A 279 -3.15 8.01 -6.61
C VAL A 279 -3.32 7.49 -8.03
N ALA A 280 -2.44 7.90 -8.96
CA ALA A 280 -2.47 7.40 -10.34
C ALA A 280 -2.39 5.87 -10.44
N MET A 281 -1.51 5.23 -9.66
CA MET A 281 -1.39 3.77 -9.66
C MET A 281 -2.59 3.06 -9.02
N ASN A 282 -3.20 3.61 -7.97
CA ASN A 282 -4.40 3.04 -7.37
C ASN A 282 -5.66 3.26 -8.24
N GLU A 283 -5.75 4.37 -8.98
CA GLU A 283 -6.76 4.53 -10.04
C GLU A 283 -6.63 3.44 -11.11
N SER A 284 -5.40 3.12 -11.51
CA SER A 284 -5.13 2.02 -12.44
C SER A 284 -5.62 0.67 -11.91
N ILE A 285 -5.46 0.39 -10.62
CA ILE A 285 -5.96 -0.84 -10.00
C ILE A 285 -7.49 -0.93 -10.09
N VAL A 286 -8.21 0.17 -9.87
CA VAL A 286 -9.67 0.22 -10.06
C VAL A 286 -10.05 -0.12 -11.51
N LEU A 287 -9.34 0.48 -12.47
CA LEU A 287 -9.56 0.24 -13.90
C LEU A 287 -9.23 -1.22 -14.29
N ILE A 288 -8.14 -1.79 -13.77
CA ILE A 288 -7.78 -3.20 -13.97
C ILE A 288 -8.88 -4.10 -13.41
N ASN A 289 -9.38 -3.85 -12.21
CA ASN A 289 -10.47 -4.64 -11.64
C ASN A 289 -11.76 -4.54 -12.48
N ALA A 290 -12.10 -3.35 -12.99
CA ALA A 290 -13.22 -3.21 -13.93
C ALA A 290 -13.00 -4.00 -15.23
N TYR A 291 -11.77 -4.07 -15.74
CA TYR A 291 -11.42 -4.97 -16.84
C TYR A 291 -11.55 -6.45 -16.45
N LEU A 292 -11.12 -6.84 -15.26
CA LEU A 292 -11.24 -8.23 -14.81
C LEU A 292 -12.71 -8.68 -14.72
N ILE A 293 -13.62 -7.78 -14.34
CA ILE A 293 -15.06 -8.00 -14.29
C ILE A 293 -15.67 -8.03 -15.70
N THR A 294 -15.39 -7.03 -16.53
CA THR A 294 -16.14 -6.79 -17.78
C THR A 294 -15.47 -7.32 -19.05
N LYS A 295 -14.15 -7.55 -18.99
CA LYS A 295 -13.25 -7.79 -20.13
C LYS A 295 -13.25 -6.67 -21.19
N ASN A 296 -13.75 -5.48 -20.86
CA ASN A 296 -13.76 -4.33 -21.76
C ASN A 296 -12.40 -3.62 -21.75
N LYS A 297 -11.67 -3.67 -22.88
CA LYS A 297 -10.32 -3.12 -23.01
C LYS A 297 -10.22 -1.63 -22.72
N LYS A 298 -11.31 -0.86 -22.83
CA LYS A 298 -11.32 0.59 -22.52
C LYS A 298 -10.72 0.89 -21.14
N TYR A 299 -10.90 -0.01 -20.17
CA TYR A 299 -10.38 0.19 -18.81
C TYR A 299 -8.87 -0.03 -18.73
N ILE A 300 -8.33 -1.05 -19.40
CA ILE A 300 -6.86 -1.22 -19.48
C ILE A 300 -6.22 -0.10 -20.29
N ASP A 301 -6.85 0.33 -21.40
CA ASP A 301 -6.37 1.45 -22.20
C ASP A 301 -6.38 2.77 -21.41
N ALA A 302 -7.27 2.92 -20.42
CA ALA A 302 -7.27 4.03 -19.48
C ALA A 302 -6.17 3.87 -18.41
N ALA A 303 -6.03 2.69 -17.81
CA ALA A 303 -5.00 2.39 -16.80
C ALA A 303 -3.57 2.62 -17.33
N LEU A 304 -3.31 2.23 -18.59
CA LEU A 304 -2.04 2.46 -19.26
C LEU A 304 -1.67 3.95 -19.33
N THR A 305 -2.64 4.86 -19.41
CA THR A 305 -2.33 6.29 -19.44
C THR A 305 -1.79 6.82 -18.12
N ASN A 306 -2.13 6.20 -16.98
CA ASN A 306 -1.52 6.51 -15.70
C ASN A 306 -0.09 5.97 -15.61
N LEU A 307 0.20 4.83 -16.23
CA LEU A 307 1.57 4.35 -16.37
C LEU A 307 2.40 5.29 -17.28
N GLU A 308 1.84 5.72 -18.40
CA GLU A 308 2.48 6.74 -19.27
C GLU A 308 2.73 8.05 -18.52
N TYR A 309 1.77 8.49 -17.69
CA TYR A 309 1.91 9.67 -16.84
C TYR A 309 3.12 9.55 -15.93
N VAL A 310 3.24 8.46 -15.16
CA VAL A 310 4.38 8.31 -14.22
C VAL A 310 5.73 8.14 -14.92
N LEU A 311 5.72 7.69 -16.18
CA LEU A 311 6.92 7.49 -17.00
C LEU A 311 7.28 8.69 -17.89
N GLY A 312 6.58 9.83 -17.79
CA GLY A 312 6.99 11.08 -18.43
C GLY A 312 5.93 11.83 -19.24
N ARG A 313 4.73 11.26 -19.42
CA ARG A 313 3.62 11.93 -20.12
C ARG A 313 2.85 12.85 -19.15
N ASN A 314 3.54 13.85 -18.61
CA ASN A 314 3.03 14.75 -17.59
C ASN A 314 3.61 16.17 -17.74
N ALA A 315 3.04 17.15 -17.03
CA ALA A 315 3.45 18.55 -17.12
C ALA A 315 4.87 18.84 -16.63
N THR A 316 5.46 17.98 -15.80
CA THR A 316 6.83 18.15 -15.31
C THR A 316 7.87 17.66 -16.31
N GLY A 317 7.49 16.73 -17.20
CA GLY A 317 8.40 16.02 -18.10
C GLY A 317 9.33 15.02 -17.41
N TYR A 318 9.16 14.75 -16.11
CA TYR A 318 9.94 13.74 -15.39
C TYR A 318 9.34 12.34 -15.57
N CYS A 319 10.21 11.35 -15.75
CA CYS A 319 9.94 9.99 -15.32
C CYS A 319 10.13 9.95 -13.80
N PHE A 320 9.05 9.66 -13.07
CA PHE A 320 9.04 9.64 -11.61
C PHE A 320 9.62 8.35 -11.02
N VAL A 321 10.06 7.41 -11.85
CA VAL A 321 10.72 6.18 -11.41
C VAL A 321 12.23 6.34 -11.59
N THR A 322 12.96 6.29 -10.48
CA THR A 322 14.43 6.42 -10.45
C THR A 322 15.10 5.38 -11.35
N GLY A 323 16.10 5.78 -12.12
CA GLY A 323 16.86 4.89 -13.01
C GLY A 323 16.13 4.49 -14.30
N LEU A 324 14.93 5.03 -14.54
CA LEU A 324 14.17 4.87 -15.79
C LEU A 324 13.93 6.21 -16.49
N GLY A 325 13.84 6.17 -17.81
CA GLY A 325 13.56 7.35 -18.65
C GLY A 325 14.77 8.27 -18.85
N SER A 326 14.63 9.23 -19.76
CA SER A 326 15.69 10.18 -20.10
C SER A 326 15.77 11.41 -19.18
N ASN A 327 14.69 11.68 -18.43
CA ASN A 327 14.60 12.73 -17.42
C ASN A 327 14.05 12.09 -16.14
N SER A 328 14.88 11.26 -15.50
CA SER A 328 14.52 10.48 -14.32
C SER A 328 14.63 11.30 -13.04
N THR A 329 13.98 10.84 -11.98
CA THR A 329 14.22 11.32 -10.61
C THR A 329 15.64 10.95 -10.18
N MET A 330 16.47 11.94 -9.89
CA MET A 330 17.89 11.76 -9.54
C MET A 330 18.19 12.04 -8.08
N HIS A 331 17.39 12.87 -7.40
CA HIS A 331 17.66 13.30 -6.03
C HIS A 331 16.47 13.03 -5.10
N PRO A 332 16.00 11.77 -5.00
CA PRO A 332 14.88 11.45 -4.12
C PRO A 332 15.21 11.74 -2.66
N HIS A 333 14.20 12.14 -1.87
CA HIS A 333 14.29 12.16 -0.41
C HIS A 333 14.36 10.71 0.10
N HIS A 334 15.54 10.10 0.01
CA HIS A 334 15.77 8.69 0.35
C HIS A 334 17.16 8.53 0.96
N ARG A 335 17.22 8.24 2.26
CA ARG A 335 18.47 8.25 3.03
C ARG A 335 19.57 7.38 2.42
N PRO A 336 19.33 6.13 1.99
CA PRO A 336 20.35 5.33 1.30
C PRO A 336 20.89 6.02 0.05
N SER A 337 20.03 6.46 -0.88
CA SER A 337 20.48 7.11 -2.13
C SER A 337 21.24 8.41 -1.89
N VAL A 338 20.94 9.14 -0.80
CA VAL A 338 21.65 10.37 -0.46
C VAL A 338 23.01 10.09 0.22
N ALA A 339 23.11 8.98 0.96
CA ALA A 339 24.23 8.72 1.87
C ALA A 339 25.25 7.68 1.35
N ASP A 340 24.93 6.93 0.31
CA ASP A 340 25.79 5.85 -0.21
C ASP A 340 27.00 6.35 -1.01
N GLY A 341 26.99 7.62 -1.45
CA GLY A 341 28.05 8.23 -2.24
C GLY A 341 28.04 7.81 -3.71
N ILE A 342 26.91 7.30 -4.21
CA ILE A 342 26.67 6.97 -5.62
C ILE A 342 25.86 8.12 -6.25
N ASP A 343 26.25 8.54 -7.46
CA ASP A 343 25.56 9.65 -8.15
C ASP A 343 24.13 9.26 -8.54
N GLU A 344 23.94 8.03 -9.03
CA GLU A 344 22.62 7.48 -9.34
C GLU A 344 21.91 6.94 -8.09
N PRO A 345 20.63 7.30 -7.86
CA PRO A 345 19.87 6.75 -6.75
C PRO A 345 19.56 5.26 -6.98
N VAL A 346 19.21 4.55 -5.90
CA VAL A 346 18.64 3.19 -5.98
C VAL A 346 17.53 3.15 -7.03
N PRO A 347 17.61 2.27 -8.06
CA PRO A 347 16.68 2.30 -9.19
C PRO A 347 15.33 1.66 -8.84
N GLY A 348 14.31 1.98 -9.63
CA GLY A 348 12.97 1.40 -9.53
C GLY A 348 12.07 2.00 -8.45
N LEU A 349 12.50 3.05 -7.73
CA LEU A 349 11.70 3.73 -6.71
C LEU A 349 10.78 4.76 -7.35
N LEU A 350 9.49 4.71 -7.03
CA LEU A 350 8.50 5.68 -7.48
C LEU A 350 8.48 6.88 -6.55
N ALA A 351 8.81 8.06 -7.08
CA ALA A 351 8.71 9.32 -6.37
C ALA A 351 7.25 9.69 -6.06
N GLY A 352 7.02 10.49 -5.01
CA GLY A 352 5.68 10.90 -4.59
C GLY A 352 4.86 11.62 -5.66
N GLY A 353 5.52 12.43 -6.50
CA GLY A 353 4.91 13.17 -7.58
C GLY A 353 4.44 14.58 -7.19
N PRO A 354 3.81 15.30 -8.13
CA PRO A 354 3.41 16.69 -7.91
C PRO A 354 2.45 16.86 -6.72
N ASN A 355 2.77 17.81 -5.85
CA ASN A 355 2.00 18.11 -4.65
C ASN A 355 2.03 19.63 -4.37
N PRO A 356 0.95 20.37 -4.67
CA PRO A 356 0.90 21.83 -4.45
C PRO A 356 0.94 22.21 -2.95
N GLY A 357 0.73 21.25 -2.05
CA GLY A 357 0.79 21.46 -0.60
C GLY A 357 2.19 21.81 -0.08
N ARG A 358 3.26 21.35 -0.75
CA ARG A 358 4.68 21.66 -0.45
C ARG A 358 4.99 21.70 1.05
N GLN A 359 4.56 20.65 1.76
CA GLN A 359 4.61 20.57 3.23
C GLN A 359 6.05 20.52 3.78
N ASP A 360 7.05 20.41 2.92
CA ASP A 360 8.49 20.42 3.25
C ASP A 360 9.10 21.82 3.37
N GLY A 361 8.44 22.85 2.81
CA GLY A 361 8.97 24.21 2.80
C GLY A 361 10.21 24.41 1.91
N CYS A 362 10.51 23.46 1.02
CA CYS A 362 11.62 23.53 0.07
C CYS A 362 11.29 24.46 -1.11
N THR A 363 12.30 24.71 -1.96
CA THR A 363 12.11 25.54 -3.15
C THR A 363 11.61 24.69 -4.33
N TYR A 364 10.61 25.22 -5.03
CA TYR A 364 10.02 24.63 -6.22
C TYR A 364 10.07 25.63 -7.37
N ASN A 365 10.41 25.18 -8.56
CA ASN A 365 10.43 26.02 -9.76
C ASN A 365 9.02 26.40 -10.22
N PHE A 366 8.06 25.48 -10.02
CA PHE A 366 6.66 25.63 -10.38
C PHE A 366 5.78 25.15 -9.21
N THR A 367 4.58 25.70 -9.08
CA THR A 367 3.73 25.46 -7.89
C THR A 367 2.27 25.16 -8.23
N GLU A 368 1.93 25.14 -9.52
CA GLU A 368 0.64 24.70 -10.00
C GLU A 368 0.46 23.20 -9.71
N PRO A 369 -0.78 22.70 -9.53
CA PRO A 369 -1.02 21.34 -9.03
C PRO A 369 -0.23 20.23 -9.75
N GLU A 370 -0.17 20.28 -11.08
CA GLU A 370 0.49 19.26 -11.91
C GLU A 370 2.00 19.47 -12.08
N THR A 371 2.52 20.64 -11.72
CA THR A 371 3.95 21.01 -11.89
C THR A 371 4.68 21.19 -10.56
N ALA A 372 3.98 21.09 -9.43
CA ALA A 372 4.52 21.24 -8.08
C ALA A 372 5.38 20.04 -7.65
N TYR A 373 6.49 19.83 -8.34
CA TYR A 373 7.48 18.79 -8.12
C TYR A 373 8.89 19.39 -8.13
N SER A 374 9.76 18.93 -7.23
CA SER A 374 11.14 19.38 -7.13
C SER A 374 12.06 18.19 -6.95
N ASP A 375 12.94 17.93 -7.92
CA ASP A 375 13.92 16.85 -7.84
C ASP A 375 15.10 17.23 -6.95
N THR A 376 14.84 17.30 -5.65
CA THR A 376 15.82 17.59 -4.60
C THR A 376 15.56 16.72 -3.39
N ASP A 377 16.62 16.34 -2.69
CA ASP A 377 16.55 15.52 -1.47
C ASP A 377 15.85 16.25 -0.31
N CYS A 378 15.76 17.58 -0.36
CA CYS A 378 14.95 18.37 0.56
C CYS A 378 13.45 18.04 0.45
N SER A 379 12.95 17.81 -0.76
CA SER A 379 11.51 17.83 -1.05
C SER A 379 10.81 16.51 -0.72
N TYR A 380 10.66 16.18 0.56
CA TYR A 380 9.92 14.98 0.95
C TYR A 380 8.45 15.00 0.49
N ALA A 381 7.83 16.19 0.34
CA ALA A 381 6.41 16.28 0.04
C ALA A 381 6.08 15.94 -1.42
N SER A 382 7.06 16.00 -2.32
CA SER A 382 6.89 15.64 -3.74
C SER A 382 7.86 14.58 -4.26
N ASN A 383 9.02 14.41 -3.60
CA ASN A 383 10.13 13.61 -4.09
C ASN A 383 10.66 12.59 -3.08
N GLU A 384 9.91 12.27 -2.02
CA GLU A 384 10.16 11.05 -1.24
C GLU A 384 9.81 9.81 -2.09
N ILE A 385 10.02 8.62 -1.54
CA ILE A 385 9.62 7.31 -2.09
C ILE A 385 8.80 6.59 -1.01
N ALA A 386 7.94 5.64 -1.37
CA ALA A 386 7.27 4.81 -0.36
C ALA A 386 6.84 3.44 -0.88
N ILE A 387 6.77 2.46 0.03
CA ILE A 387 6.34 1.08 -0.28
C ILE A 387 4.92 1.03 -0.87
N ASN A 388 4.00 1.86 -0.38
CA ASN A 388 2.62 1.93 -0.88
C ASN A 388 2.48 2.70 -2.19
N TRP A 389 3.55 3.31 -2.68
CA TRP A 389 3.60 3.94 -4.00
C TRP A 389 4.14 2.95 -5.03
N ASN A 390 5.20 2.22 -4.66
CA ASN A 390 5.78 1.17 -5.49
C ASN A 390 4.87 -0.07 -5.63
N ALA A 391 4.18 -0.49 -4.57
CA ALA A 391 3.34 -1.69 -4.61
C ALA A 391 2.24 -1.67 -5.70
N PRO A 392 1.44 -0.58 -5.86
CA PRO A 392 0.48 -0.52 -6.95
C PRO A 392 1.13 -0.33 -8.33
N LEU A 393 2.34 0.25 -8.42
CA LEU A 393 3.12 0.26 -9.67
C LEU A 393 3.52 -1.15 -10.11
N VAL A 394 3.93 -2.02 -9.17
CA VAL A 394 4.26 -3.43 -9.47
C VAL A 394 3.04 -4.20 -9.99
N TRP A 395 1.83 -3.90 -9.49
CA TRP A 395 0.61 -4.52 -9.99
C TRP A 395 0.21 -3.99 -11.38
N MET A 396 0.47 -2.71 -11.66
CA MET A 396 0.17 -2.09 -12.95
C MET A 396 1.12 -2.54 -14.08
N ALA A 397 2.41 -2.71 -13.77
CA ALA A 397 3.46 -3.09 -14.72
C ALA A 397 3.41 -4.58 -15.09
#